data_AF-A0A4U5JXH7-F1
#
_entry.id   AF-A0A4U5JXH7-F1
#
_cell.length_a   1.000
_cell.length_b   1.000
_cell.length_c   1.000
_cell.angle_alpha   90.00
_cell.angle_beta   90.00
_cell.angle_gamma   90.00
#
_symmetry.space_group_name_H-M   'P 1'
#
loop_
_entity.id
_entity.type
_entity.pdbx_description
1 polymer ?
#
loop_
_entity_poly.entity_id
_entity_poly.type
_entity_poly.pdbx_seq_one_letter_code
_entity_poly.pdbx_strand_id
1 'polypeptide(L)'
;MAKFKKASKKKAGSGGASAQAQAERLSSTLSESAQQIWLAGVGAFGRAQAEGTKLFEGLVKEGLSLEQTARKFAGGRADAVRDAVENRVGQARERAADTWDKLEKVFEDRVQRALTKLGVPGRDDLNALIDRVDALNAELRKVNGSSAPRKASAKKAAPRKTPRKSPARKQA
;
A
#
# COMPACT_ATOMS: atom_id res chain seq x y z
N MET A 1 32.75 -89.02 -57.04
CA MET A 1 31.68 -89.33 -56.06
C MET A 1 32.16 -88.96 -54.67
N ALA A 2 31.51 -88.01 -53.99
CA ALA A 2 31.33 -88.00 -52.53
C ALA A 2 30.54 -86.75 -52.13
N LYS A 3 29.41 -86.97 -51.45
CA LYS A 3 28.53 -85.96 -50.85
C LYS A 3 28.91 -85.80 -49.38
N PHE A 4 29.07 -84.58 -48.87
CA PHE A 4 28.99 -84.24 -47.43
C PHE A 4 28.68 -82.72 -47.35
N LYS A 5 27.89 -82.15 -46.45
CA LYS A 5 26.86 -82.61 -45.50
C LYS A 5 26.19 -81.33 -44.96
N LYS A 6 24.88 -81.37 -44.81
CA LYS A 6 23.97 -80.35 -44.27
C LYS A 6 24.27 -80.02 -42.78
N ALA A 7 24.27 -78.74 -42.40
CA ALA A 7 24.07 -78.18 -41.05
C ALA A 7 24.48 -76.68 -41.08
N SER A 8 23.82 -75.66 -40.52
CA SER A 8 22.61 -75.55 -39.74
C SER A 8 22.19 -74.07 -39.76
N LYS A 9 20.87 -73.88 -39.90
CA LYS A 9 20.13 -72.65 -39.61
C LYS A 9 20.35 -72.20 -38.16
N LYS A 10 20.21 -70.88 -37.93
CA LYS A 10 19.73 -70.22 -36.69
C LYS A 10 20.77 -69.93 -35.58
N LYS A 11 21.08 -68.63 -35.39
CA LYS A 11 20.90 -67.92 -34.09
C LYS A 11 21.02 -66.39 -34.24
N ALA A 12 19.98 -65.77 -34.76
CA ALA A 12 19.59 -64.42 -34.34
C ALA A 12 18.28 -64.62 -33.55
N GLY A 13 18.33 -64.50 -32.22
CA GLY A 13 17.13 -64.72 -31.39
C GLY A 13 17.33 -65.10 -29.93
N SER A 14 18.45 -64.75 -29.27
CA SER A 14 18.59 -64.98 -27.82
C SER A 14 19.12 -63.80 -27.00
N GLY A 15 19.19 -62.59 -27.58
CA GLY A 15 19.59 -61.37 -26.85
C GLY A 15 18.41 -60.58 -26.27
N GLY A 16 17.22 -60.68 -26.87
CA GLY A 16 16.03 -59.91 -26.45
C GLY A 16 15.37 -60.43 -25.17
N ALA A 17 15.18 -61.76 -25.05
CA ALA A 17 14.47 -62.34 -23.91
C ALA A 17 15.25 -62.23 -22.58
N SER A 18 16.59 -62.26 -22.62
CA SER A 18 17.46 -62.07 -21.45
C SER A 18 17.55 -60.60 -21.04
N ALA A 19 17.63 -59.68 -22.01
CA ALA A 19 17.59 -58.25 -21.75
C ALA A 19 16.22 -57.80 -21.17
N GLN A 20 15.13 -58.38 -21.65
CA GLN A 20 13.78 -58.05 -21.19
C GLN A 20 13.48 -58.62 -19.80
N ALA A 21 13.97 -59.83 -19.49
CA ALA A 21 13.91 -60.39 -18.13
C ALA A 21 14.81 -59.64 -17.14
N GLN A 22 15.94 -59.08 -17.60
CA GLN A 22 16.77 -58.19 -16.79
C GLN A 22 16.08 -56.85 -16.55
N ALA A 23 15.42 -56.27 -17.56
CA ALA A 23 14.66 -55.03 -17.41
C ALA A 23 13.49 -55.16 -16.41
N GLU A 24 12.75 -56.27 -16.42
CA GLU A 24 11.67 -56.57 -15.46
C GLU A 24 12.18 -56.72 -14.02
N ARG A 25 13.35 -57.32 -13.83
CA ARG A 25 13.98 -57.41 -12.50
C ARG A 25 14.45 -56.04 -12.02
N LEU A 26 15.05 -55.25 -12.91
CA LEU A 26 15.49 -53.90 -12.60
C LEU A 26 14.30 -52.99 -12.26
N SER A 27 13.20 -53.04 -13.04
CA SER A 27 11.98 -52.28 -12.77
C SER A 27 11.35 -52.69 -11.43
N SER A 28 11.32 -53.99 -11.13
CA SER A 28 10.80 -54.52 -9.85
C SER A 28 11.66 -54.06 -8.66
N THR A 29 12.99 -54.11 -8.76
CA THR A 29 13.88 -53.61 -7.70
C THR A 29 13.78 -52.10 -7.53
N LEU A 30 13.53 -51.36 -8.61
CA LEU A 30 13.40 -49.92 -8.58
C LEU A 30 12.05 -49.50 -7.98
N SER A 31 10.96 -50.22 -8.27
CA SER A 31 9.67 -50.00 -7.63
C SER A 31 9.70 -50.35 -6.14
N GLU A 32 10.35 -51.45 -5.75
CA GLU A 32 10.53 -51.83 -4.35
C GLU A 32 11.32 -50.75 -3.59
N SER A 33 12.41 -50.26 -4.18
CA SER A 33 13.23 -49.19 -3.60
C SER A 33 12.47 -47.87 -3.52
N ALA A 34 11.71 -47.51 -4.56
CA ALA A 34 10.88 -46.31 -4.57
C ALA A 34 9.78 -46.38 -3.49
N GLN A 35 9.19 -47.56 -3.28
CA GLN A 35 8.20 -47.78 -2.24
C GLN A 35 8.81 -47.70 -0.84
N GLN A 36 10.03 -48.20 -0.64
CA GLN A 36 10.74 -48.03 0.63
C GLN A 36 11.12 -46.56 0.89
N ILE A 37 11.60 -45.84 -0.12
CA ILE A 37 11.90 -44.41 0.00
C ILE A 37 10.62 -43.62 0.32
N TRP A 38 9.50 -43.98 -0.30
CA TRP A 38 8.21 -43.36 -0.03
C TRP A 38 7.73 -43.62 1.40
N LEU A 39 7.75 -44.87 1.85
CA LEU A 39 7.33 -45.24 3.21
C LEU A 39 8.25 -44.61 4.27
N ALA A 40 9.56 -44.54 4.01
CA ALA A 40 10.51 -43.84 4.86
C ALA A 40 10.23 -42.33 4.88
N GLY A 41 9.90 -41.73 3.73
CA GLY A 41 9.52 -40.33 3.63
C GLY A 41 8.25 -39.99 4.42
N VAL A 42 7.21 -40.80 4.30
CA VAL A 42 5.95 -40.63 5.04
C VAL A 42 6.14 -40.88 6.53
N GLY A 43 6.93 -41.89 6.92
CA GLY A 43 7.25 -42.18 8.32
C GLY A 43 8.09 -41.08 8.98
N ALA A 44 9.09 -40.54 8.28
CA ALA A 44 9.91 -39.43 8.75
C ALA A 44 9.10 -38.13 8.86
N PHE A 45 8.19 -37.86 7.91
CA PHE A 45 7.29 -36.71 7.98
C PHE A 45 6.33 -36.80 9.17
N GLY A 46 5.74 -37.98 9.42
CA GLY A 46 4.92 -38.22 10.61
C GLY A 46 5.70 -38.03 11.92
N ARG A 47 6.96 -38.48 11.97
CA ARG A 47 7.84 -38.27 13.12
C ARG A 47 8.18 -36.79 13.34
N ALA A 48 8.45 -36.06 12.26
CA ALA A 48 8.70 -34.61 12.32
C ALA A 48 7.46 -33.82 12.76
N GLN A 49 6.23 -34.26 12.41
CA GLN A 49 5.01 -33.67 12.97
C GLN A 49 4.88 -33.93 14.48
N ALA A 50 5.14 -35.18 14.92
CA ALA A 50 5.05 -35.54 16.34
C ALA A 50 6.12 -34.87 17.22
N GLU A 51 7.33 -34.70 16.68
CA GLU A 51 8.43 -34.02 17.36
C GLU A 51 8.35 -32.49 17.19
N GLY A 52 7.75 -32.01 16.10
CA GLY A 52 7.54 -30.59 15.78
C GLY A 52 6.64 -29.88 16.79
N THR A 53 5.58 -30.53 17.28
CA THR A 53 4.72 -29.96 18.33
C THR A 53 5.49 -29.77 19.65
N LYS A 54 6.40 -30.69 20.01
CA LYS A 54 7.21 -30.56 21.23
C LYS A 54 8.25 -29.45 21.12
N LEU A 55 8.88 -29.29 19.95
CA LEU A 55 9.77 -28.18 19.66
C LEU A 55 9.01 -26.85 19.69
N PHE A 56 7.80 -26.81 19.11
CA PHE A 56 6.94 -25.64 19.17
C PHE A 56 6.53 -25.30 20.61
N GLU A 57 6.08 -26.26 21.41
CA GLU A 57 5.76 -26.05 22.83
C GLU A 57 6.99 -25.56 23.62
N GLY A 58 8.18 -26.10 23.32
CA GLY A 58 9.45 -25.63 23.89
C GLY A 58 9.73 -24.17 23.54
N LEU A 59 9.64 -23.82 22.26
CA LEU A 59 9.83 -22.46 21.76
C LEU A 59 8.77 -21.48 22.33
N VAL A 60 7.53 -21.92 22.49
CA VAL A 60 6.46 -21.11 23.11
C VAL A 60 6.74 -20.89 24.59
N LYS A 61 7.20 -21.92 25.32
CA LYS A 61 7.57 -21.79 26.74
C LYS A 61 8.79 -20.88 26.93
N GLU A 62 9.79 -21.00 26.07
CA GLU A 62 10.95 -20.11 26.05
C GLU A 62 10.53 -18.68 25.67
N GLY A 63 9.63 -18.52 24.70
CA GLY A 63 9.05 -17.24 24.31
C GLY A 63 8.30 -16.56 25.45
N LEU A 64 7.46 -17.29 26.19
CA LEU A 64 6.76 -16.79 27.37
C LEU A 64 7.73 -16.42 28.51
N SER A 65 8.78 -17.24 28.73
CA SER A 65 9.82 -16.95 29.72
C SER A 65 10.65 -15.71 29.34
N LEU A 66 11.01 -15.60 28.06
CA LEU A 66 11.72 -14.45 27.50
C LEU A 66 10.84 -13.20 27.55
N GLU A 67 9.55 -13.30 27.27
CA GLU A 67 8.61 -12.18 27.37
C GLU A 67 8.43 -11.74 28.83
N GLN A 68 8.28 -12.66 29.78
CA GLN A 68 8.20 -12.31 31.20
C GLN A 68 9.49 -11.65 31.69
N THR A 69 10.64 -12.17 31.26
CA THR A 69 11.96 -11.62 31.57
C THR A 69 12.11 -10.25 30.93
N ALA A 70 11.80 -10.12 29.64
CA ALA A 70 11.79 -8.86 28.91
C ALA A 70 10.83 -7.85 29.54
N ARG A 71 9.60 -8.23 29.94
CA ARG A 71 8.66 -7.35 30.66
C ARG A 71 9.19 -6.90 32.01
N LYS A 72 9.89 -7.77 32.76
CA LYS A 72 10.52 -7.40 34.04
C LYS A 72 11.70 -6.44 33.86
N PHE A 73 12.54 -6.65 32.83
CA PHE A 73 13.66 -5.76 32.51
C PHE A 73 13.22 -4.47 31.79
N ALA A 74 12.17 -4.55 30.97
CA ALA A 74 11.55 -3.44 30.26
C ALA A 74 10.70 -2.60 31.21
N GLY A 75 10.00 -3.16 32.20
CA GLY A 75 9.19 -2.37 33.13
C GLY A 75 9.97 -1.29 33.90
N GLY A 76 11.31 -1.41 34.03
CA GLY A 76 12.16 -0.38 34.65
C GLY A 76 12.98 0.48 33.67
N ARG A 77 13.26 0.01 32.45
CA ARG A 77 14.07 0.75 31.43
C ARG A 77 13.27 1.20 30.22
N ALA A 78 12.16 0.54 29.91
CA ALA A 78 11.33 0.84 28.76
C ALA A 78 10.53 2.11 28.93
N ASP A 79 10.19 2.56 30.14
CA ASP A 79 9.54 3.87 30.30
C ASP A 79 10.51 5.00 29.92
N ALA A 80 11.76 4.95 30.40
CA ALA A 80 12.78 5.94 30.01
C ALA A 80 13.13 5.87 28.51
N VAL A 81 13.20 4.67 27.93
CA VAL A 81 13.44 4.50 26.49
C VAL A 81 12.22 4.90 25.67
N ARG A 82 11.01 4.63 26.14
CA ARG A 82 9.75 5.02 25.52
C ARG A 82 9.63 6.53 25.50
N ASP A 83 9.91 7.21 26.61
CA ASP A 83 9.92 8.67 26.66
C ASP A 83 10.97 9.25 25.69
N ALA A 84 12.16 8.66 25.60
CA ALA A 84 13.19 9.09 24.66
C ALA A 84 12.81 8.84 23.19
N VAL A 85 12.15 7.72 22.90
CA VAL A 85 11.66 7.36 21.56
C VAL A 85 10.46 8.22 21.18
N GLU A 86 9.52 8.44 22.08
CA GLU A 86 8.32 9.25 21.85
C GLU A 86 8.71 10.71 21.58
N ASN A 87 9.69 11.25 22.32
CA ASN A 87 10.26 12.56 22.03
C ASN A 87 11.00 12.62 20.67
N ARG A 88 11.78 11.59 20.32
CA ARG A 88 12.45 11.54 19.00
C ARG A 88 11.49 11.34 17.84
N VAL A 89 10.45 10.52 18.02
CA VAL A 89 9.39 10.30 17.03
C VAL A 89 8.55 11.56 16.86
N GLY A 90 8.26 12.29 17.94
CA GLY A 90 7.62 13.61 17.87
C GLY A 90 8.43 14.59 17.02
N GLN A 91 9.73 14.73 17.30
CA GLN A 91 10.61 15.61 16.53
C GLN A 91 10.81 15.14 15.08
N ALA A 92 10.83 13.82 14.84
CA ALA A 92 10.92 13.28 13.48
C ALA A 92 9.61 13.51 12.71
N ARG A 93 8.47 13.38 13.37
CA ARG A 93 7.14 13.63 12.78
C ARG A 93 6.94 15.10 12.45
N GLU A 94 7.38 16.01 13.31
CA GLU A 94 7.31 17.45 13.07
C GLU A 94 8.17 17.85 11.86
N ARG A 95 9.42 17.39 11.80
CA ARG A 95 10.28 17.60 10.62
C ARG A 95 9.77 16.90 9.36
N ALA A 96 9.18 15.72 9.52
CA ALA A 96 8.58 14.99 8.42
C ALA A 96 7.34 15.70 7.88
N ALA A 97 6.52 16.32 8.74
CA ALA A 97 5.35 17.11 8.35
C ALA A 97 5.77 18.30 7.48
N ASP A 98 6.79 19.07 7.88
CA ASP A 98 7.31 20.17 7.05
C ASP A 98 7.82 19.70 5.68
N THR A 99 8.45 18.52 5.62
CA THR A 99 8.88 17.93 4.35
C THR A 99 7.72 17.36 3.55
N TRP A 100 6.69 16.85 4.22
CA TRP A 100 5.47 16.32 3.61
C TRP A 100 4.65 17.44 2.97
N ASP A 101 4.50 18.58 3.63
CA ASP A 101 3.82 19.76 3.09
C ASP A 101 4.55 20.29 1.84
N LYS A 102 5.89 20.19 1.81
CA LYS A 102 6.68 20.52 0.60
C LYS A 102 6.45 19.49 -0.50
N LEU A 103 6.33 18.21 -0.17
CA LEU A 103 6.00 17.15 -1.14
C LEU A 103 4.57 17.31 -1.67
N GLU A 104 3.62 17.73 -0.85
CA GLU A 104 2.25 18.04 -1.26
C GLU A 104 2.24 19.16 -2.31
N LYS A 105 3.01 20.23 -2.09
CA LYS A 105 3.17 21.30 -3.09
C LYS A 105 3.79 20.82 -4.40
N VAL A 106 4.84 20.00 -4.33
CA VAL A 106 5.49 19.45 -5.53
C VAL A 106 4.58 18.46 -6.26
N PHE A 107 3.79 17.70 -5.51
CA PHE A 107 2.79 16.80 -6.06
C PHE A 107 1.68 17.59 -6.76
N GLU A 108 1.13 18.62 -6.12
CA GLU A 108 0.13 19.51 -6.71
C GLU A 108 0.66 20.16 -7.99
N ASP A 109 1.87 20.71 -7.96
CA ASP A 109 2.55 21.26 -9.15
C ASP A 109 2.67 20.22 -10.27
N ARG A 110 3.01 18.96 -9.92
CA ARG A 110 3.17 17.90 -10.90
C ARG A 110 1.84 17.42 -11.47
N VAL A 111 0.81 17.32 -10.63
CA VAL A 111 -0.56 17.00 -11.02
C VAL A 111 -1.11 18.10 -11.92
N GLN A 112 -0.95 19.36 -11.54
CA GLN A 112 -1.35 20.51 -12.34
C GLN A 112 -0.65 20.52 -13.70
N ARG A 113 0.68 20.31 -13.75
CA ARG A 113 1.40 20.19 -15.03
C ARG A 113 0.91 19.03 -15.89
N ALA A 114 0.54 17.90 -15.29
CA ALA A 114 -0.02 16.77 -16.02
C ALA A 114 -1.41 17.10 -16.59
N LEU A 115 -2.26 17.76 -15.80
CA LEU A 115 -3.61 18.20 -16.21
C LEU A 115 -3.55 19.26 -17.31
N THR A 116 -2.67 20.25 -17.21
CA THR A 116 -2.46 21.26 -18.26
C THR A 116 -1.97 20.61 -19.57
N LYS A 117 -1.07 19.62 -19.50
CA LYS A 117 -0.65 18.84 -20.68
C LYS A 117 -1.78 18.05 -21.31
N LEU A 118 -2.78 17.65 -20.52
CA LEU A 118 -3.98 16.96 -20.99
C LEU A 118 -5.07 17.94 -21.47
N GLY A 119 -4.81 19.25 -21.44
CA GLY A 119 -5.74 20.28 -21.90
C GLY A 119 -6.84 20.64 -20.89
N VAL A 120 -6.68 20.27 -19.61
CA VAL A 120 -7.60 20.67 -18.53
C VAL A 120 -7.20 22.06 -18.03
N PRO A 121 -8.05 23.09 -18.17
CA PRO A 121 -7.77 24.44 -17.67
C PRO A 121 -7.71 24.47 -16.13
N GLY A 122 -6.77 25.24 -15.58
CA GLY A 122 -6.60 25.36 -14.13
C GLY A 122 -7.58 26.34 -13.48
N ARG A 123 -7.60 26.40 -12.14
CA ARG A 123 -8.44 27.36 -11.40
C ARG A 123 -8.10 28.81 -11.74
N ASP A 124 -6.83 29.14 -11.90
CA ASP A 124 -6.39 30.51 -12.21
C ASP A 124 -6.85 30.95 -13.61
N ASP A 125 -6.84 30.03 -14.58
CA ASP A 125 -7.33 30.30 -15.93
C ASP A 125 -8.84 30.57 -15.93
N LEU A 126 -9.60 29.81 -15.13
CA LEU A 126 -11.04 30.04 -14.96
C LEU A 126 -11.32 31.39 -14.29
N ASN A 127 -10.55 31.76 -13.27
CA ASN A 127 -10.69 33.06 -12.60
C ASN A 127 -10.38 34.21 -13.57
N ALA A 128 -9.27 34.11 -14.32
CA ALA A 128 -8.91 35.12 -15.32
C ALA A 128 -9.97 35.24 -16.43
N LEU A 129 -10.63 34.13 -16.79
CA LEU A 129 -11.74 34.13 -17.73
C LEU A 129 -12.99 34.81 -17.13
N ILE A 130 -13.33 34.52 -15.88
CA ILE A 130 -14.44 35.16 -15.16
C ILE A 130 -14.23 36.67 -15.11
N ASP A 131 -13.04 37.14 -14.74
CA ASP A 131 -12.72 38.57 -14.67
C ASP A 131 -12.87 39.26 -16.04
N ARG A 132 -12.42 38.60 -17.12
CA ARG A 132 -12.58 39.10 -18.50
C ARG A 132 -14.05 39.15 -18.92
N VAL A 133 -14.83 38.13 -18.57
CA VAL A 133 -16.27 38.07 -18.86
C VAL A 133 -17.00 39.18 -18.10
N ASP A 134 -16.64 39.44 -16.84
CA ASP A 134 -17.21 40.53 -16.06
C ASP A 134 -16.86 41.91 -16.61
N ALA A 135 -15.62 42.11 -17.02
CA ALA A 135 -15.20 43.34 -17.70
C ALA A 135 -15.98 43.55 -19.01
N LEU A 136 -16.10 42.49 -19.83
CA LEU A 136 -16.86 42.55 -21.08
C LEU A 136 -18.35 42.78 -20.84
N ASN A 137 -18.94 42.15 -19.82
CA ASN A 137 -20.32 42.39 -19.41
C ASN A 137 -20.53 43.84 -18.94
N ALA A 138 -19.55 44.42 -18.23
CA ALA A 138 -19.59 45.81 -17.82
C ALA A 138 -19.53 46.77 -19.01
N GLU A 139 -18.70 46.48 -20.01
CA GLU A 139 -18.63 47.23 -21.27
C GLU A 139 -19.90 47.06 -22.11
N LEU A 140 -20.42 45.84 -22.24
CA LEU A 140 -21.66 45.57 -22.95
C LEU A 140 -22.85 46.26 -22.27
N ARG A 141 -22.91 46.33 -20.95
CA ARG A 141 -23.92 47.14 -20.23
C ARG A 141 -23.81 48.63 -20.52
N LYS A 142 -22.59 49.15 -20.71
CA LYS A 142 -22.36 50.56 -21.09
C LYS A 142 -22.74 50.83 -22.55
N VAL A 143 -22.47 49.90 -23.46
CA VAL A 143 -22.75 50.03 -24.90
C VAL A 143 -24.21 49.74 -25.24
N ASN A 144 -24.80 48.72 -24.63
CA ASN A 144 -26.16 48.27 -24.93
C ASN A 144 -27.25 49.11 -24.23
N GLY A 145 -26.88 50.24 -23.62
CA GLY A 145 -27.79 51.32 -23.27
C GLY A 145 -29.10 50.89 -22.59
N SER A 146 -29.07 49.96 -21.63
CA SER A 146 -30.28 49.60 -20.89
C SER A 146 -30.15 49.99 -19.44
N SER A 147 -30.60 51.23 -19.18
CA SER A 147 -31.49 51.59 -18.08
C SER A 147 -31.56 50.56 -16.95
N ALA A 148 -30.66 50.64 -15.98
CA ALA A 148 -31.00 50.27 -14.61
C ALA A 148 -31.68 51.49 -13.97
N PRO A 149 -32.84 51.32 -13.29
CA PRO A 149 -33.59 52.42 -12.76
C PRO A 149 -32.71 53.17 -11.76
N ARG A 150 -32.55 54.48 -11.99
CA ARG A 150 -31.93 55.38 -11.02
C ARG A 150 -32.69 55.21 -9.71
N LYS A 151 -32.08 54.53 -8.75
CA LYS A 151 -32.48 54.59 -7.35
C LYS A 151 -32.44 56.07 -6.99
N ALA A 152 -33.62 56.67 -6.87
CA ALA A 152 -33.79 58.05 -6.48
C ALA A 152 -33.03 58.25 -5.18
N SER A 153 -31.90 58.95 -5.26
CA SER A 153 -31.16 59.43 -4.11
C SER A 153 -32.09 60.38 -3.37
N ALA A 154 -32.74 59.88 -2.32
CA ALA A 154 -33.52 60.67 -1.39
C ALA A 154 -32.65 61.83 -0.90
N LYS A 155 -33.19 63.04 -1.08
CA LYS A 155 -32.65 64.34 -0.69
C LYS A 155 -31.81 64.28 0.59
N LYS A 156 -30.57 64.74 0.46
CA LYS A 156 -29.75 65.25 1.56
C LYS A 156 -30.44 66.48 2.15
N ALA A 157 -31.12 66.33 3.27
CA ALA A 157 -31.53 67.43 4.13
C ALA A 157 -30.47 67.62 5.21
N ALA A 158 -29.78 68.77 5.18
CA ALA A 158 -28.91 69.25 6.24
C ALA A 158 -29.72 70.13 7.22
N PRO A 159 -29.17 70.54 8.38
CA PRO A 159 -29.51 69.98 9.69
C PRO A 159 -30.30 70.97 10.56
N ARG A 160 -31.29 70.50 11.32
CA ARG A 160 -31.94 71.32 12.35
C ARG A 160 -31.42 70.95 13.73
N LYS A 161 -30.61 71.86 14.30
CA LYS A 161 -30.20 71.89 15.70
C LYS A 161 -31.43 71.97 16.62
N THR A 162 -31.33 71.36 17.81
CA THR A 162 -31.81 71.77 19.16
C THR A 162 -32.08 70.51 20.04
N PRO A 163 -32.17 70.61 21.37
CA PRO A 163 -31.05 70.72 22.28
C PRO A 163 -30.97 69.55 23.28
N ARG A 164 -29.80 69.42 23.89
CA ARG A 164 -29.44 68.57 25.03
C ARG A 164 -30.50 68.63 26.16
N LYS A 165 -31.03 67.47 26.57
CA LYS A 165 -31.64 67.23 27.89
C LYS A 165 -31.21 65.87 28.43
N SER A 166 -30.81 65.91 29.69
CA SER A 166 -30.14 64.89 30.51
C SER A 166 -30.90 63.57 30.67
N PRO A 167 -30.21 62.45 30.98
CA PRO A 167 -30.79 61.37 31.75
C PRO A 167 -30.46 61.52 33.23
N ALA A 168 -31.49 61.26 34.03
CA ALA A 168 -31.52 61.35 35.47
C ALA A 168 -30.77 60.20 36.16
N ARG A 169 -30.27 60.57 37.34
CA ARG A 169 -29.83 59.75 38.46
C ARG A 169 -30.93 58.79 38.95
N LYS A 170 -30.64 57.49 39.04
CA LYS A 170 -31.00 56.57 40.15
C LYS A 170 -30.50 55.15 39.88
N GLN A 171 -29.67 54.63 40.78
CA GLN A 171 -30.03 53.49 41.61
C GLN A 171 -29.06 53.41 42.80
N ALA A 172 -29.65 53.45 43.98
CA ALA A 172 -29.19 52.83 45.22
C ALA A 172 -30.15 51.66 45.46
#